data_AF-A0A967LVJ3-F1
#
_entry.id   AF-A0A967LVJ3-F1
#
_cell.length_a   1.000
_cell.length_b   1.000
_cell.length_c   1.000
_cell.angle_alpha   90.00
_cell.angle_beta   90.00
_cell.angle_gamma   90.00
#
_symmetry.space_group_name_H-M   'P 1'
#
loop_
_entity.id
_entity.type
_entity.pdbx_description
1 polymer ?
#
loop_
_entity_poly.entity_id
_entity_poly.type
_entity_poly.pdbx_seq_one_letter_code
_entity_poly.pdbx_strand_id
1 'polypeptide(L)'
;MASYAQKARDIGINYIGGCCGTAPHHLRAMAEALGRTVPNSMYSPQLDLHTIIGDENHRKERDERILCEQRYSPAVCHFLMDKSRKS
;
A
#
# COMPACT_ATOMS: atom_id res chain seq x y z
N MET A 1 3.76 5.05 7.86
CA MET A 1 3.57 5.91 9.05
C MET A 1 2.53 5.36 10.04
N ALA A 2 1.45 4.71 9.58
CA ALA A 2 0.49 4.00 10.46
C ALA A 2 1.15 3.05 11.48
N SER A 3 2.04 2.16 11.01
CA SER A 3 2.75 1.20 11.87
C SER A 3 3.67 1.86 12.91
N TYR A 4 4.27 3.00 12.56
CA TYR A 4 5.08 3.80 13.49
C TYR A 4 4.21 4.35 14.64
N ALA A 5 3.05 4.90 14.32
CA ALA A 5 2.15 5.47 15.33
C ALA A 5 1.62 4.41 16.30
N GLN A 6 1.26 3.22 15.82
CA GLN A 6 0.85 2.10 16.68
C GLN A 6 1.98 1.71 17.63
N LYS A 7 3.19 1.45 17.10
CA LYS A 7 4.35 1.12 17.93
C LYS A 7 4.67 2.19 18.98
N ALA A 8 4.58 3.46 18.61
CA ALA A 8 4.81 4.58 19.53
C ALA A 8 3.76 4.61 20.66
N ARG A 9 2.49 4.35 20.34
CA ARG A 9 1.43 4.23 21.36
C ARG A 9 1.66 3.02 22.27
N ASP A 10 2.08 1.88 21.71
CA ASP A 10 2.27 0.64 22.47
C ASP A 10 3.39 0.78 23.52
N ILE A 11 4.40 1.61 23.27
CA ILE A 11 5.45 1.94 24.25
C ILE A 11 5.08 3.10 25.20
N GLY A 12 3.83 3.58 25.15
CA GLY A 12 3.29 4.57 26.08
C GLY A 12 3.47 6.05 25.68
N ILE A 13 3.81 6.34 24.42
CA ILE A 13 3.94 7.74 23.95
C ILE A 13 2.55 8.33 23.68
N ASN A 14 2.28 9.47 24.32
CA ASN A 14 0.99 10.18 24.19
C ASN A 14 1.00 11.34 23.19
N TYR A 15 2.19 11.82 22.78
CA TYR A 15 2.33 12.89 21.78
C TYR A 15 3.12 12.38 20.58
N ILE A 16 2.40 12.04 19.51
CA ILE A 16 2.94 11.38 18.32
C ILE A 16 2.79 12.33 17.13
N GLY A 17 3.92 12.70 16.52
CA GLY A 17 3.97 13.54 15.33
C GLY A 17 5.13 13.15 14.44
N GLY A 18 5.56 14.07 13.59
CA GLY A 18 6.72 13.91 12.73
C GLY A 18 7.53 15.20 12.61
N CYS A 19 8.72 15.09 12.05
CA CYS A 19 9.65 16.19 11.85
C CYS A 19 9.74 16.52 10.35
N CYS A 20 10.94 16.88 9.88
CA CYS A 20 11.23 17.14 8.47
C CYS A 20 10.80 15.98 7.57
N GLY A 21 10.15 16.31 6.45
CA GLY A 21 9.62 15.32 5.50
C GLY A 21 8.23 14.76 5.85
N THR A 22 7.62 15.19 6.95
CA THR A 22 6.25 14.80 7.28
C THR A 22 5.25 15.56 6.42
N ALA A 23 4.62 14.87 5.48
CA ALA A 23 3.54 15.40 4.66
C ALA A 23 2.15 15.13 5.29
N PRO A 24 1.09 15.84 4.87
CA PRO A 24 -0.25 15.69 5.45
C PRO A 24 -0.81 14.25 5.42
N HIS A 25 -0.47 13.45 4.40
CA HIS A 25 -0.89 12.06 4.32
C HIS A 25 -0.23 11.17 5.39
N HIS A 26 0.96 11.52 5.88
CA HIS A 26 1.60 10.84 7.01
C HIS A 26 0.80 11.05 8.29
N LEU A 27 0.44 12.30 8.59
CA LEU A 27 -0.36 12.66 9.77
C LEU A 27 -1.74 11.99 9.74
N ARG A 28 -2.40 12.00 8.57
CA ARG A 28 -3.65 11.27 8.38
C ARG A 28 -3.50 9.78 8.70
N ALA A 29 -2.52 9.12 8.07
CA ALA A 29 -2.30 7.69 8.29
C ALA A 29 -1.97 7.35 9.75
N MET A 30 -1.26 8.24 10.47
CA MET A 30 -1.02 8.07 11.91
C MET A 30 -2.31 8.23 12.72
N ALA A 31 -3.12 9.25 12.43
CA ALA A 31 -4.37 9.49 13.13
C ALA A 31 -5.36 8.33 12.95
N GLU A 32 -5.54 7.86 11.71
CA GLU A 32 -6.41 6.72 11.37
C GLU A 32 -5.94 5.44 12.06
N ALA A 33 -4.64 5.16 12.06
CA ALA A 33 -4.07 4.01 12.75
C ALA A 33 -4.27 4.04 14.27
N LEU A 34 -4.41 5.24 14.85
CA LEU A 34 -4.70 5.43 16.27
C LEU A 34 -6.22 5.46 16.56
N GLY A 35 -7.06 5.16 15.57
CA GLY A 35 -8.52 5.11 15.69
C GLY A 35 -9.22 6.46 15.63
N ARG A 36 -8.56 7.51 15.10
CA ARG A 36 -9.17 8.83 14.93
C ARG A 36 -9.72 9.01 13.52
N THR A 37 -10.90 9.61 13.43
CA THR A 37 -11.45 10.13 12.18
C THR A 37 -11.10 11.61 12.07
N VAL A 38 -10.38 12.00 11.03
CA VAL A 38 -10.01 13.38 10.71
C VAL A 38 -10.69 13.84 9.42
N PRO A 39 -10.82 15.16 9.15
CA PRO A 39 -11.41 15.65 7.91
C PRO A 39 -10.77 15.04 6.66
N ASN A 40 -9.44 14.87 6.65
CA ASN A 40 -8.75 14.29 5.51
C ASN A 40 -8.98 12.78 5.30
N SER A 41 -9.64 12.08 6.23
CA SER A 41 -9.90 10.63 6.11
C SER A 41 -10.80 10.32 4.91
N MET A 42 -11.65 11.27 4.50
CA MET A 42 -12.46 11.15 3.28
C MET A 42 -11.63 11.02 2.00
N TYR A 43 -10.38 11.47 2.03
CA TYR A 43 -9.44 11.39 0.90
C TYR A 43 -8.42 10.26 1.09
N SER A 44 -8.69 9.32 1.99
CA SER A 44 -7.81 8.17 2.18
C SER A 44 -7.86 7.26 0.96
N PRO A 45 -6.71 6.87 0.42
CA PRO A 45 -6.67 5.98 -0.73
C PRO A 45 -7.23 4.63 -0.32
N GLN A 46 -8.17 4.11 -1.10
CA GLN A 46 -8.65 2.73 -0.98
C GLN A 46 -7.60 1.84 -1.63
N LEU A 47 -6.64 1.38 -0.82
CA LEU A 47 -5.51 0.58 -1.31
C LEU A 47 -5.94 -0.74 -1.92
N ASP A 48 -7.10 -1.28 -1.53
CA ASP A 48 -7.68 -2.50 -2.11
C ASP A 48 -7.92 -2.38 -3.61
N LEU A 49 -8.13 -1.17 -4.12
CA LEU A 49 -8.33 -0.87 -5.54
C LEU A 49 -7.03 -0.53 -6.28
N HIS A 50 -5.89 -0.51 -5.60
CA HIS A 50 -4.63 -0.11 -6.20
C HIS A 50 -4.15 -1.18 -7.19
N THR A 51 -3.93 -0.84 -8.46
CA THR A 51 -3.59 -1.79 -9.54
C THR A 51 -2.41 -2.71 -9.20
N ILE A 52 -1.41 -2.21 -8.45
CA ILE A 52 -0.18 -2.95 -8.11
C ILE A 52 -0.24 -3.63 -6.72
N ILE A 53 -0.96 -3.04 -5.74
CA ILE A 53 -0.85 -3.42 -4.31
C ILE A 53 -2.19 -3.92 -3.76
N GLY A 54 -3.28 -3.68 -4.49
CA GLY A 54 -4.63 -3.97 -4.07
C GLY A 54 -4.93 -5.45 -3.94
N ASP A 55 -6.13 -5.72 -3.44
CA ASP A 55 -6.57 -7.06 -3.08
C ASP A 55 -6.80 -7.93 -4.33
N GLU A 56 -6.68 -9.25 -4.17
CA GLU A 56 -6.85 -10.24 -5.24
C GLU A 56 -8.22 -10.14 -5.91
N ASN A 57 -9.25 -9.77 -5.14
CA ASN A 57 -10.63 -9.64 -5.62
C ASN A 57 -10.84 -8.43 -6.56
N HIS A 58 -10.01 -7.40 -6.44
CA HIS A 58 -10.15 -6.14 -7.18
C HIS A 58 -9.08 -5.95 -8.26
N ARG A 59 -8.11 -6.88 -8.33
CA ARG A 59 -7.09 -6.95 -9.38
C ARG A 59 -7.73 -7.42 -10.69
N LYS A 60 -8.33 -6.49 -11.43
CA LYS A 60 -8.88 -6.75 -12.77
C LYS A 60 -7.75 -7.03 -13.74
N GLU A 61 -7.64 -8.30 -14.09
CA GLU A 61 -6.58 -8.84 -14.94
C GLU A 61 -5.21 -8.72 -14.30
N ARG A 62 -4.51 -9.85 -14.26
CA ARG A 62 -3.09 -9.88 -13.90
C ARG A 62 -2.34 -9.00 -14.91
N ASP A 63 -2.10 -7.75 -14.54
CA ASP A 63 -0.96 -6.95 -15.02
C ASP A 63 0.37 -7.61 -14.59
N GLU A 64 0.40 -8.94 -14.41
CA GLU A 64 1.56 -9.76 -14.20
C GLU A 64 2.58 -9.58 -15.30
N ARG A 65 2.16 -9.24 -16.53
CA ARG A 65 3.11 -8.85 -17.57
C ARG A 65 3.86 -7.57 -17.16
N ILE A 66 3.15 -6.52 -16.74
CA ILE A 66 3.75 -5.26 -16.31
C ILE A 66 4.64 -5.49 -15.07
N LEU A 67 4.14 -6.24 -14.08
CA LEU A 67 4.88 -6.56 -12.86
C LEU A 67 6.10 -7.44 -13.12
N CYS A 68 5.99 -8.40 -14.05
CA CYS A 68 7.10 -9.22 -14.46
C CYS A 68 8.13 -8.40 -15.24
N GLU A 69 7.71 -7.52 -16.16
CA GLU A 69 8.61 -6.70 -16.98
C GLU A 69 9.36 -5.63 -16.15
N GLN A 70 8.81 -5.22 -15.01
CA GLN A 70 9.54 -4.42 -14.02
C GLN A 70 10.68 -5.19 -13.33
N ARG A 71 10.63 -6.52 -13.34
CA ARG A 71 11.53 -7.40 -12.57
C ARG A 71 12.44 -8.27 -13.45
N TYR A 72 12.03 -8.52 -14.69
CA TYR A 72 12.67 -9.42 -15.65
C TYR A 72 12.50 -8.89 -17.09
N SER A 73 13.32 -9.39 -18.02
CA SER A 73 13.20 -9.06 -19.45
C SER A 73 11.88 -9.58 -20.06
N PRO A 74 11.27 -8.89 -21.05
CA PRO A 74 10.01 -9.30 -21.68
C PRO A 74 9.99 -10.75 -22.18
N ALA A 75 11.14 -11.28 -22.64
CA ALA A 75 11.26 -12.67 -23.08
C ALA A 75 11.07 -13.68 -21.93
N VAL A 76 11.56 -13.36 -20.72
CA VAL A 76 11.40 -14.18 -19.51
C VAL A 76 9.95 -14.14 -19.05
N CYS A 77 9.31 -12.98 -19.14
CA CYS A 77 7.92 -12.80 -18.77
C CYS A 77 6.95 -13.55 -19.69
N HIS A 78 7.20 -13.54 -21.00
CA HIS A 78 6.41 -14.33 -21.95
C HIS A 78 6.40 -15.82 -21.58
N PHE A 79 7.55 -16.37 -21.18
CA PHE A 79 7.69 -17.77 -20.80
C PHE A 79 6.99 -18.10 -19.46
N LEU A 80 7.12 -17.24 -18.45
CA LEU A 80 6.48 -17.42 -17.14
C LEU A 80 4.94 -17.31 -17.21
N MET A 81 4.44 -16.39 -18.04
CA MET A 81 3.00 -16.15 -18.25
C MET A 81 2.29 -17.25 -19.06
N ASP A 82 3.02 -17.99 -19.91
CA ASP A 82 2.44 -19.13 -20.65
C ASP A 82 2.24 -20.36 -19.75
N LYS A 83 3.08 -20.48 -18.70
CA LYS A 83 3.05 -21.60 -17.76
C LYS A 83 1.91 -21.50 -16.74
N SER A 84 1.51 -20.29 -16.34
CA SER A 84 0.40 -20.06 -15.39
C SER A 84 -1.00 -20.25 -16.01
N ARG A 85 -1.12 -20.20 -17.34
CA ARG A 85 -2.38 -20.40 -18.08
C ARG A 85 -2.72 -21.85 -18.42
N LYS A 86 -1.79 -22.79 -18.23
CA LYS A 86 -1.93 -24.22 -18.58
C LYS A 86 -2.10 -25.14 -17.37
N SER A 87 -2.23 -24.58 -16.16
CA SER A 87 -2.52 -25.30 -14.91
C SER A 87 -3.85 -24.86 -14.35
#